data_AF-A0A1L3I8Q9-F1
#
_entry.id   AF-A0A1L3I8Q9-F1
#
_cell.length_a   1.000
_cell.length_b   1.000
_cell.length_c   1.000
_cell.angle_alpha   90.00
_cell.angle_beta   90.00
_cell.angle_gamma   90.00
#
_symmetry.space_group_name_H-M   'P 1'
#
loop_
_entity.id
_entity.type
_entity.pdbx_description
1 polymer ?
#
loop_
_entity_poly.entity_id
_entity_poly.type
_entity_poly.pdbx_seq_one_letter_code
_entity_poly.pdbx_strand_id
1 'polypeptide(L)'
;MSAPITCQIDWRGVTIRIVFRRRRWNSDFDHLEITAMNDAQIPITETGYRSHFLPDGNVEEHGGPEAYVLAWLDHKADSAAWKKREEASRQMSLF
;
A
#
# COMPACT_ATOMS: atom_id res chain seq x y z
N MET A 1 -6.72 -6.17 -22.53
CA MET A 1 -6.19 -5.61 -21.27
C MET A 1 -7.37 -5.31 -20.37
N SER A 2 -7.46 -5.93 -19.20
CA SER A 2 -8.54 -5.62 -18.25
C SER A 2 -8.41 -4.17 -17.76
N ALA A 3 -9.53 -3.52 -17.50
CA ALA A 3 -9.51 -2.17 -16.94
C ALA A 3 -8.78 -2.16 -15.57
N PRO A 4 -7.99 -1.12 -15.26
CA PRO A 4 -7.39 -1.00 -13.95
C PRO A 4 -8.50 -0.82 -12.90
N ILE A 5 -8.45 -1.64 -11.85
CA ILE A 5 -9.31 -1.47 -10.68
C ILE A 5 -8.66 -0.38 -9.83
N THR A 6 -9.37 0.71 -9.59
CA THR A 6 -8.88 1.80 -8.73
C THR A 6 -9.77 1.89 -7.50
N CYS A 7 -9.15 1.74 -6.33
CA CYS A 7 -9.82 1.85 -5.04
C CYS A 7 -9.10 2.88 -4.17
N GLN A 8 -9.76 3.35 -3.13
CA GLN A 8 -9.19 4.27 -2.17
C GLN A 8 -9.59 3.83 -0.77
N ILE A 9 -8.60 3.73 0.12
CA ILE A 9 -8.80 3.36 1.51
C ILE A 9 -8.30 4.49 2.42
N ASP A 10 -8.90 4.61 3.60
CA ASP A 10 -8.33 5.39 4.69
C ASP A 10 -7.55 4.46 5.62
N TRP A 11 -6.28 4.77 5.83
CA TRP A 11 -5.42 4.03 6.75
C TRP A 11 -4.86 4.98 7.80
N ARG A 12 -5.39 4.90 9.03
CA ARG A 12 -4.98 5.74 10.17
C ARG A 12 -5.02 7.25 9.85
N GLY A 13 -5.98 7.70 9.06
CA GLY A 13 -6.10 9.10 8.62
C GLY A 13 -5.23 9.49 7.43
N VAL A 14 -4.51 8.52 6.83
CA VAL A 14 -3.81 8.70 5.55
C VAL A 14 -4.67 8.08 4.45
N THR A 15 -5.09 8.91 3.50
CA THR A 15 -5.79 8.42 2.30
C THR A 15 -4.79 7.73 1.37
N ILE A 16 -5.06 6.48 1.02
CA ILE A 16 -4.23 5.67 0.14
C ILE A 16 -5.05 5.27 -1.08
N ARG A 17 -4.56 5.65 -2.26
CA ARG A 17 -5.08 5.21 -3.55
C ARG A 17 -4.37 3.93 -3.97
N ILE A 18 -5.15 2.95 -4.40
CA ILE A 18 -4.67 1.65 -4.86
C ILE A 18 -5.12 1.48 -6.31
N VAL A 19 -4.18 1.22 -7.21
CA VAL A 19 -4.45 0.93 -8.62
C VAL A 19 -3.96 -0.48 -8.91
N PHE A 20 -4.90 -1.40 -9.11
CA PHE A 20 -4.63 -2.78 -9.44
C PHE A 20 -4.81 -3.03 -10.93
N ARG A 21 -3.78 -3.60 -11.56
CA ARG A 21 -3.73 -3.94 -12.98
C ARG A 21 -3.45 -5.42 -13.14
N ARG A 22 -4.49 -6.17 -13.51
CA ARG A 22 -4.38 -7.61 -13.76
C ARG A 22 -3.63 -7.90 -15.07
N ARG A 23 -2.71 -8.87 -15.05
CA ARG A 23 -1.92 -9.33 -16.22
C ARG A 23 -1.38 -8.18 -17.06
N ARG A 24 -0.72 -7.22 -16.40
CA ARG A 24 -0.11 -6.10 -17.10
C ARG A 24 0.97 -6.66 -18.05
N TRP A 25 0.96 -6.22 -19.31
CA TRP A 25 1.86 -6.72 -20.38
C TRP A 25 1.72 -8.20 -20.79
N ASN A 26 0.54 -8.82 -20.64
CA ASN A 26 0.34 -10.25 -20.93
C ASN A 26 1.25 -11.18 -20.11
N SER A 27 1.74 -10.71 -18.97
CA SER A 27 2.55 -11.50 -18.04
C SER A 27 1.67 -12.20 -17.00
N ASP A 28 2.19 -13.27 -16.41
CA ASP A 28 1.62 -13.99 -15.25
C ASP A 28 1.76 -13.22 -13.92
N PHE A 29 1.93 -11.89 -13.99
CA PHE A 29 2.07 -11.02 -12.84
C PHE A 29 1.02 -9.92 -12.85
N ASP A 30 0.47 -9.68 -11.67
CA ASP A 30 -0.37 -8.54 -11.39
C ASP A 30 0.48 -7.38 -10.87
N HIS A 31 0.06 -6.17 -11.25
CA HIS A 31 0.72 -4.94 -10.83
C HIS A 31 -0.18 -4.16 -9.90
N LEU A 32 0.30 -3.93 -8.68
CA LEU A 32 -0.38 -3.18 -7.63
C LEU A 32 0.40 -1.88 -7.37
N GLU A 33 -0.24 -0.77 -7.69
CA GLU A 33 0.27 0.56 -7.44
C GLU A 33 -0.40 1.12 -6.19
N ILE A 34 0.40 1.61 -5.24
CA ILE A 34 -0.08 2.15 -3.98
C ILE A 34 0.47 3.56 -3.82
N THR A 35 -0.42 4.53 -3.68
CA THR A 35 -0.10 5.94 -3.57
C THR A 35 -0.80 6.52 -2.34
N ALA A 36 -0.03 6.83 -1.31
CA ALA A 36 -0.47 7.67 -0.20
C ALA A 36 -0.58 9.12 -0.66
N MET A 37 -1.68 9.78 -0.30
CA MET A 37 -1.88 11.19 -0.57
C MET A 37 -0.94 12.04 0.30
N ASN A 38 -0.60 13.24 -0.17
CA ASN A 38 0.33 14.18 0.49
C ASN A 38 1.74 13.60 0.73
N ASP A 39 2.17 12.65 -0.09
CA ASP A 39 3.46 11.94 0.07
C ASP A 39 3.66 11.38 1.49
N ALA A 40 2.54 11.03 2.14
CA ALA A 40 2.55 10.57 3.52
C ALA A 40 3.38 9.29 3.65
N GLN A 41 4.26 9.28 4.65
CA GLN A 41 5.06 8.10 4.96
C GLN A 41 4.15 7.01 5.51
N ILE A 42 4.19 5.84 4.87
CA ILE A 42 3.45 4.65 5.26
C ILE A 42 4.44 3.48 5.45
N PRO A 43 4.07 2.41 6.17
CA PRO A 43 4.98 1.30 6.51
C PRO A 43 5.68 0.65 5.31
N ILE A 44 5.09 0.79 4.13
CA ILE A 44 5.58 0.23 2.88
C ILE A 44 6.38 1.25 2.04
N THR A 45 6.26 2.56 2.26
CA THR A 45 7.01 3.55 1.48
C THR A 45 7.27 4.85 2.24
N GLU A 46 8.47 5.37 2.07
CA GLU A 46 8.94 6.60 2.72
C GLU A 46 8.63 7.87 1.90
N THR A 47 8.16 7.70 0.67
CA THR A 47 7.83 8.80 -0.24
C THR A 47 6.33 8.88 -0.56
N GLY A 48 5.53 7.97 -0.01
CA GLY A 48 4.11 7.86 -0.32
C GLY A 48 3.79 7.09 -1.60
N TYR A 49 4.77 6.64 -2.39
CA TYR A 49 4.50 5.80 -3.56
C TYR A 49 5.19 4.42 -3.49
N ARG A 50 4.46 3.36 -3.86
CA ARG A 50 5.01 2.01 -4.00
C ARG A 50 4.40 1.26 -5.19
N SER A 51 5.27 0.74 -6.04
CA SER A 51 4.93 -0.21 -7.10
C SER A 51 5.28 -1.63 -6.64
N HIS A 52 4.29 -2.52 -6.60
CA HIS A 52 4.47 -3.92 -6.22
C HIS A 52 3.99 -4.86 -7.32
N PHE A 53 4.81 -5.86 -7.64
CA PHE A 53 4.49 -6.92 -8.61
C PHE A 53 4.32 -8.21 -7.84
N LEU A 54 3.24 -8.93 -8.11
CA LEU A 54 2.89 -10.18 -7.46
C LEU A 54 2.36 -11.18 -8.49
N PRO A 55 2.49 -12.49 -8.24
CA PRO A 55 1.89 -13.51 -9.11
C PRO A 55 0.37 -13.35 -9.19
N ASP A 56 -0.21 -13.75 -10.31
CA ASP A 56 -1.64 -13.58 -10.53
C ASP A 56 -2.51 -14.36 -9.53
N GLY A 57 -3.67 -13.79 -9.20
CA GLY A 57 -4.65 -14.42 -8.31
C GLY A 57 -4.47 -14.14 -6.82
N ASN A 58 -3.26 -13.77 -6.37
CA ASN A 58 -2.99 -13.55 -4.95
C ASN A 58 -3.86 -12.40 -4.36
N VAL A 59 -4.07 -11.32 -5.12
CA VAL A 59 -4.97 -10.22 -4.70
C VAL A 59 -6.42 -10.68 -4.56
N GLU A 60 -6.90 -11.51 -5.48
CA GLU A 60 -8.28 -11.99 -5.46
C GLU A 60 -8.50 -12.98 -4.32
N GLU A 61 -7.51 -13.84 -4.04
CA GLU A 61 -7.52 -14.76 -2.90
C GLU A 61 -7.59 -14.03 -1.55
N HIS A 62 -6.97 -12.85 -1.46
CA HIS A 62 -7.01 -11.99 -0.27
C HIS A 62 -8.30 -11.18 -0.13
N GLY A 63 -9.29 -11.36 -1.03
CA GLY A 63 -10.56 -10.62 -1.00
C GLY A 63 -10.49 -9.25 -1.69
N GLY A 64 -9.47 -9.03 -2.52
CA GLY A 64 -9.33 -7.83 -3.35
C GLY A 64 -8.14 -6.94 -2.97
N PRO A 65 -7.86 -5.91 -3.80
CA PRO A 65 -6.68 -5.06 -3.65
C PRO A 65 -6.71 -4.25 -2.35
N GLU A 66 -7.89 -3.84 -1.90
CA GLU A 66 -8.06 -3.08 -0.66
C GLU A 66 -7.69 -3.91 0.57
N ALA A 67 -8.24 -5.12 0.68
CA ALA A 67 -7.96 -6.03 1.78
C ALA A 67 -6.48 -6.46 1.82
N TYR A 68 -5.89 -6.76 0.65
CA TYR A 68 -4.47 -7.10 0.54
C TYR A 68 -3.57 -5.94 1.03
N VAL A 69 -3.81 -4.72 0.54
CA VAL A 69 -3.00 -3.55 0.93
C VAL A 69 -3.20 -3.23 2.40
N LEU A 70 -4.43 -3.29 2.92
CA LEU A 70 -4.71 -3.03 4.33
C LEU A 70 -3.97 -4.03 5.24
N ALA A 71 -4.06 -5.33 4.95
CA ALA A 71 -3.35 -6.37 5.69
C ALA A 71 -1.84 -6.20 5.60
N TRP A 72 -1.32 -5.83 4.43
CA TRP A 72 0.11 -5.58 4.23
C TRP A 72 0.61 -4.39 5.04
N LEU A 73 -0.16 -3.29 5.05
CA LEU A 73 0.12 -2.10 5.85
C LEU A 73 0.11 -2.43 7.34
N ASP A 74 -0.91 -3.14 7.82
CA ASP A 74 -1.02 -3.50 9.23
C ASP A 74 0.12 -4.42 9.68
N HIS A 75 0.44 -5.44 8.88
CA HIS A 75 1.57 -6.34 9.14
C HIS A 75 2.91 -5.59 9.20
N LYS A 76 3.14 -4.63 8.29
CA LYS A 76 4.36 -3.81 8.32
C LYS A 76 4.34 -2.79 9.45
N ALA A 77 3.17 -2.28 9.81
CA ALA A 77 3.01 -1.35 10.91
C ALA A 77 3.23 -2.00 12.28
N ASP A 78 3.00 -3.30 12.41
CA ASP A 78 3.29 -4.04 13.63
C ASP A 78 4.80 -4.15 13.92
N SER A 79 5.65 -3.98 12.90
CA SER A 79 7.10 -4.08 13.07
C SER A 79 7.64 -3.04 14.06
N ALA A 80 8.51 -3.49 14.96
CA ALA A 80 9.12 -2.62 15.98
C ALA A 80 9.88 -1.43 15.36
N ALA A 81 10.43 -1.60 14.16
CA ALA A 81 11.08 -0.51 13.42
C ALA A 81 10.09 0.58 13.01
N TRP A 82 8.90 0.20 12.54
CA TRP A 82 7.86 1.16 12.17
C TRP A 82 7.30 1.89 13.39
N LYS A 83 7.00 1.17 14.49
CA LYS A 83 6.54 1.78 15.75
C LYS A 83 7.51 2.86 16.25
N LYS A 84 8.82 2.56 16.27
CA LYS A 84 9.87 3.54 16.62
C LYS A 84 9.88 4.76 15.69
N ARG A 85 9.66 4.56 14.39
CA ARG A 85 9.60 5.65 13.40
C ARG A 85 8.36 6.52 13.60
N GLU A 86 7.19 5.92 13.84
CA GLU A 86 5.97 6.66 14.18
C GLU A 86 6.18 7.51 15.45
N GLU A 87 6.76 6.93 16.49
CA GLU A 87 7.08 7.65 17.73
C GLU A 87 8.10 8.79 17.49
N ALA A 88 9.16 8.54 16.71
CA ALA A 88 10.15 9.57 16.37
C ALA A 88 9.55 10.70 15.53
N SER A 89 8.66 10.39 14.57
CA SER A 89 7.94 11.39 13.77
C SER A 89 7.02 12.26 14.64
N ARG A 90 6.33 11.64 15.62
CA ARG A 90 5.52 12.37 16.61
C ARG A 90 6.38 13.26 17.52
N GLN A 91 7.56 12.79 17.94
CA GLN A 91 8.47 13.60 18.76
C GLN A 91 9.16 14.74 18.01
N MET A 92 9.50 14.56 16.73
CA MET A 92 10.16 15.59 15.92
C MET A 92 9.24 16.77 15.57
N SER A 93 7.95 16.70 15.90
CA SER A 93 7.00 17.81 15.77
C SER A 93 6.95 18.73 17.01
N LEU A 94 7.86 18.54 17.99
CA LEU A 94 7.89 19.30 19.26
C LEU A 94 8.76 20.57 19.25
N PHE A 95 9.19 21.09 18.10
CA PHE A 95 10.01 22.31 18.04
C PHE A 95 9.46 23.33 17.04
#